data_AF-A0A0L8I8A6-F1
#
_entry.id   AF-A0A0L8I8A6-F1
#
_cell.length_a   1.000
_cell.length_b   1.000
_cell.length_c   1.000
_cell.angle_alpha   90.00
_cell.angle_beta   90.00
_cell.angle_gamma   90.00
#
_symmetry.space_group_name_H-M   'P 1'
#
loop_
_entity.id
_entity.type
_entity.pdbx_description
1 polymer ?
#
loop_
_entity_poly.entity_id
_entity_poly.type
_entity_poly.pdbx_seq_one_letter_code
_entity_poly.pdbx_strand_id
1 'polypeptide(L)'
;MAARSKMRSQTKHDQTPTSRPQRRSKQKRGISSPQGLTLAEEGNAWRASFYNLLDRTIHIVPAHDKLVVLRDFNSRVGSDHCLWNGILGHHGTGKCSANGQLPLILCAEHELVITNSLFRLPIRQMTTWKYPRSKHWHILDYVLTRTKNSRNVRIARSMPGADGC
;
A
#
# COMPACT_ATOMS: atom_id res chain seq x y z
N MET A 1 -83.44 -14.23 0.38
CA MET A 1 -83.73 -15.62 -0.04
C MET A 1 -83.61 -15.73 -1.56
N ALA A 2 -82.69 -16.54 -2.06
CA ALA A 2 -82.80 -17.35 -3.30
C ALA A 2 -81.41 -17.93 -3.61
N ALA A 3 -81.24 -19.20 -3.27
CA ALA A 3 -80.09 -20.01 -3.62
C ALA A 3 -80.17 -20.44 -5.09
N ARG A 4 -79.04 -20.51 -5.79
CA ARG A 4 -78.87 -21.43 -6.93
C ARG A 4 -77.45 -21.98 -6.96
N SER A 5 -77.38 -23.24 -6.53
CA SER A 5 -76.28 -24.18 -6.70
C SER A 5 -76.03 -24.47 -8.18
N LYS A 6 -74.76 -24.62 -8.57
CA LYS A 6 -74.32 -25.52 -9.64
C LYS A 6 -72.92 -26.04 -9.32
N MET A 7 -72.84 -27.36 -9.13
CA MET A 7 -71.62 -28.16 -9.06
C MET A 7 -70.84 -28.10 -10.38
N ARG A 8 -69.50 -28.05 -10.31
CA ARG A 8 -68.66 -28.65 -11.36
C ARG A 8 -67.28 -29.06 -10.84
N SER A 9 -67.06 -30.38 -10.91
CA SER A 9 -65.81 -31.13 -11.12
C SER A 9 -64.51 -30.64 -10.47
N GLN A 10 -64.03 -31.45 -9.53
CA GLN A 10 -62.63 -31.52 -9.10
C GLN A 10 -61.73 -31.93 -10.28
N THR A 11 -60.60 -31.24 -10.44
CA THR A 11 -59.40 -31.80 -11.08
C THR A 11 -58.25 -31.61 -10.10
N LYS A 12 -57.73 -32.72 -9.58
CA LYS A 12 -56.58 -32.77 -8.69
C LYS A 12 -55.33 -32.37 -9.49
N HIS A 13 -54.69 -31.27 -9.12
CA HIS A 13 -53.33 -30.99 -9.57
C HIS A 13 -52.35 -31.64 -8.61
N ASP A 14 -51.61 -32.60 -9.16
CA ASP A 14 -50.56 -33.39 -8.55
C ASP A 14 -49.38 -32.47 -8.17
N GLN A 15 -49.13 -32.30 -6.87
CA GLN A 15 -47.97 -31.56 -6.36
C GLN A 15 -46.82 -32.55 -6.15
N THR A 16 -45.96 -32.71 -7.16
CA THR A 16 -44.63 -33.29 -6.99
C THR A 16 -43.74 -32.34 -6.18
N PRO A 17 -43.19 -32.74 -5.01
CA PRO A 17 -42.23 -31.92 -4.29
C PRO A 17 -40.84 -32.11 -4.91
N THR A 18 -40.44 -31.21 -5.81
CA THR A 18 -39.05 -31.10 -6.27
C THR A 18 -38.19 -30.50 -5.17
N SER A 19 -37.51 -31.35 -4.40
CA SER A 19 -36.46 -30.94 -3.46
C SER A 19 -35.24 -30.47 -4.23
N ARG A 20 -34.88 -29.19 -4.05
CA ARG A 20 -33.69 -28.56 -4.64
C ARG A 20 -32.48 -28.95 -3.78
N PRO A 21 -31.41 -29.58 -4.31
CA PRO A 21 -30.28 -29.95 -3.47
C PRO A 21 -29.50 -28.69 -3.05
N GLN A 22 -29.35 -28.49 -1.73
CA GLN A 22 -28.46 -27.47 -1.17
C GLN A 22 -27.02 -27.72 -1.65
N ARG A 23 -26.44 -26.73 -2.33
CA ARG A 23 -25.01 -26.70 -2.68
C ARG A 23 -24.18 -26.65 -1.40
N ARG A 24 -23.59 -27.78 -1.01
CA ARG A 24 -22.49 -27.83 -0.02
C ARG A 24 -21.37 -26.91 -0.48
N SER A 25 -21.10 -25.86 0.29
CA SER A 25 -19.88 -25.06 0.16
C SER A 25 -18.68 -25.98 0.44
N LYS A 26 -17.95 -26.35 -0.63
CA LYS A 26 -16.65 -27.02 -0.47
C LYS A 26 -15.68 -26.00 0.12
N GLN A 27 -15.41 -26.10 1.42
CA GLN A 27 -14.28 -25.44 2.07
C GLN A 27 -13.01 -25.86 1.31
N LYS A 28 -12.46 -24.97 0.48
CA LYS A 28 -11.13 -25.17 -0.12
C LYS A 28 -10.12 -25.09 1.03
N ARG A 29 -9.73 -26.23 1.58
CA ARG A 29 -8.51 -26.34 2.37
C ARG A 29 -7.35 -26.10 1.40
N GLY A 30 -6.89 -24.85 1.34
CA GLY A 30 -5.67 -24.50 0.63
C GLY A 30 -4.51 -25.21 1.32
N ILE A 31 -3.87 -26.13 0.64
CA ILE A 31 -2.56 -26.63 1.05
C ILE A 31 -1.59 -25.51 0.66
N SER A 32 -1.15 -24.70 1.62
CA SER A 32 -0.03 -23.78 1.39
C SER A 32 1.21 -24.64 1.15
N SER A 33 1.80 -24.53 -0.04
CA SER A 33 3.09 -25.18 -0.33
C SER A 33 4.13 -24.69 0.70
N PRO A 34 4.93 -25.57 1.32
CA PRO A 34 5.92 -25.20 2.34
C PRO A 34 6.90 -24.12 1.87
N GLN A 35 7.15 -24.06 0.56
CA GLN A 35 8.04 -23.11 -0.10
C GLN A 35 7.55 -21.65 -0.05
N GLY A 36 6.23 -21.42 0.09
CA GLY A 36 5.66 -20.07 0.15
C GLY A 36 5.87 -19.37 1.49
N LEU A 37 6.04 -20.14 2.56
CA LEU A 37 6.31 -19.60 3.91
C LEU A 37 7.81 -19.30 4.08
N THR A 38 8.70 -20.19 3.60
CA THR A 38 10.15 -20.00 3.66
C THR A 38 10.62 -18.77 2.88
N LEU A 39 10.09 -18.55 1.67
CA LEU A 39 10.41 -17.36 0.87
C LEU A 39 9.90 -16.05 1.51
N ALA A 40 8.76 -16.11 2.21
CA ALA A 40 8.23 -14.95 2.94
C ALA A 40 9.03 -14.67 4.22
N GLU A 41 9.49 -15.71 4.92
CA GLU A 41 10.33 -15.61 6.12
C GLU A 41 11.73 -15.07 5.79
N GLU A 42 12.38 -15.56 4.75
CA GLU A 42 13.64 -15.00 4.23
C GLU A 42 13.44 -13.55 3.75
N GLY A 43 12.33 -13.29 3.05
CA GLY A 43 11.84 -11.98 2.66
C GLY A 43 11.71 -10.99 3.84
N ASN A 44 11.27 -11.50 4.99
CA ASN A 44 11.12 -10.71 6.20
C ASN A 44 12.45 -10.52 6.94
N ALA A 45 13.30 -11.54 6.96
CA ALA A 45 14.61 -11.50 7.62
C ALA A 45 15.58 -10.50 6.98
N TRP A 46 15.63 -10.44 5.64
CA TRP A 46 16.47 -9.45 4.96
C TRP A 46 15.95 -8.03 5.19
N ARG A 47 14.63 -7.82 5.16
CA ARG A 47 14.01 -6.52 5.44
C ARG A 47 14.33 -6.05 6.85
N ALA A 48 14.17 -6.92 7.84
CA ALA A 48 14.50 -6.60 9.22
C ALA A 48 15.98 -6.21 9.36
N SER A 49 16.88 -7.01 8.78
CA SER A 49 18.33 -6.71 8.77
C SER A 49 18.66 -5.36 8.13
N PHE A 50 18.01 -5.03 7.02
CA PHE A 50 18.18 -3.77 6.31
C PHE A 50 17.72 -2.55 7.11
N TYR A 51 16.55 -2.62 7.76
CA TYR A 51 16.07 -1.51 8.60
C TYR A 51 16.90 -1.38 9.87
N ASN A 52 17.33 -2.49 10.49
CA ASN A 52 18.24 -2.47 11.64
C ASN A 52 19.59 -1.84 11.29
N LEU A 53 20.15 -2.15 10.12
CA LEU A 53 21.40 -1.53 9.68
C LEU A 53 21.20 -0.03 9.39
N LEU A 54 20.09 0.34 8.74
CA LEU A 54 19.79 1.74 8.43
C LEU A 54 19.61 2.57 9.72
N ASP A 55 18.85 2.04 10.68
CA ASP A 55 18.64 2.63 12.00
C ASP A 55 19.98 2.94 12.70
N ARG A 56 20.85 1.94 12.84
CA ARG A 56 22.19 2.12 13.41
C ARG A 56 23.03 3.13 12.63
N THR A 57 22.97 3.09 11.30
CA THR A 57 23.73 4.01 10.45
C THR A 57 23.30 5.45 10.67
N ILE A 58 21.99 5.71 10.76
CA ILE A 58 21.44 7.04 11.04
C ILE A 58 21.86 7.50 12.44
N HIS A 59 21.83 6.60 13.43
CA HIS A 59 22.15 6.89 14.82
C HIS A 59 23.62 7.29 15.03
N ILE A 60 24.54 6.69 14.28
CA ILE A 60 25.98 6.98 14.39
C ILE A 60 26.33 8.38 13.82
N VAL A 61 25.54 8.90 12.88
CA VAL A 61 25.80 10.23 12.28
C VAL A 61 25.53 11.32 13.33
N PRO A 62 26.52 12.14 13.72
CA PRO A 62 26.36 13.16 14.74
C PRO A 62 25.22 14.11 14.43
N ALA A 63 24.48 14.56 15.46
CA ALA A 63 23.30 15.41 15.26
C ALA A 63 23.61 16.71 14.49
N HIS A 64 24.79 17.30 14.64
CA HIS A 64 25.15 18.56 13.96
C HIS A 64 25.41 18.39 12.46
N ASP A 65 25.73 17.17 12.00
CA ASP A 65 26.01 16.90 10.60
C ASP A 65 24.73 16.89 9.75
N LYS A 66 24.90 17.15 8.46
CA LYS A 66 23.81 17.05 7.49
C LYS A 66 23.66 15.58 7.09
N LEU A 67 22.45 15.05 7.25
CA LEU A 67 22.10 13.70 6.84
C LEU A 67 21.12 13.74 5.66
N VAL A 68 21.43 12.97 4.63
CA VAL A 68 20.53 12.67 3.51
C VAL A 68 20.55 11.16 3.26
N VAL A 69 19.38 10.53 3.25
CA VAL A 69 19.23 9.12 2.89
C VAL A 69 18.48 9.05 1.56
N LEU A 70 19.09 8.40 0.58
CA LEU A 70 18.53 8.16 -0.75
C LEU A 70 18.34 6.67 -0.93
N ARG A 71 17.10 6.22 -1.18
CA ARG A 71 16.86 4.80 -1.41
C ARG A 71 15.53 4.51 -2.11
N ASP A 72 15.53 3.44 -2.91
CA ASP A 72 14.31 2.72 -3.26
C ASP A 72 13.86 1.89 -2.05
N PHE A 73 12.81 2.34 -1.37
CA PHE A 73 12.24 1.59 -0.25
C PHE A 73 11.21 0.54 -0.71
N ASN A 74 10.96 0.46 -2.02
CA ASN A 74 9.96 -0.39 -2.66
C ASN A 74 8.61 -0.35 -1.91
N SER A 75 8.20 0.87 -1.54
CA SER A 75 7.02 1.09 -0.71
C SER A 75 6.34 2.41 -1.04
N ARG A 76 5.05 2.50 -0.71
CA ARG A 76 4.26 3.72 -0.88
C ARG A 76 3.96 4.27 0.50
N VAL A 77 4.46 5.44 0.82
CA VAL A 77 4.23 6.09 2.13
C VAL A 77 2.86 6.79 2.20
N GLY A 78 2.27 7.11 1.05
CA GLY A 78 0.96 7.74 0.96
C GLY A 78 0.99 9.27 1.09
N SER A 79 -0.14 9.83 1.53
CA SER A 79 -0.41 11.28 1.53
C SER A 79 -0.99 11.81 2.85
N ASP A 80 -1.04 10.97 3.88
CA ASP A 80 -1.67 11.29 5.17
C ASP A 80 -0.75 12.13 6.07
N HIS A 81 -0.54 13.38 5.67
CA HIS A 81 0.29 14.34 6.38
C HIS A 81 -0.28 14.78 7.74
N CYS A 82 -1.59 14.60 7.95
CA CYS A 82 -2.21 14.86 9.26
C CYS A 82 -1.76 13.81 10.27
N LEU A 83 -1.74 12.53 9.88
CA LEU A 83 -1.25 11.45 10.72
C LEU A 83 0.27 11.50 10.91
N TRP A 84 1.01 11.83 9.85
CA TRP A 84 2.48 11.86 9.84
C TRP A 84 3.02 13.29 9.81
N ASN A 85 2.52 14.13 10.71
CA ASN A 85 2.91 15.53 10.80
C ASN A 85 4.42 15.69 11.02
N GLY A 86 5.05 16.59 10.28
CA GLY A 86 6.50 16.82 10.32
C GLY A 86 7.35 15.78 9.54
N ILE A 87 6.78 14.63 9.19
CA ILE A 87 7.44 13.57 8.41
C ILE A 87 7.01 13.61 6.94
N LEU A 88 5.71 13.74 6.71
CA LEU A 88 5.12 13.96 5.39
C LEU A 88 4.73 15.43 5.21
N GLY A 89 5.06 15.97 4.04
CA GLY A 89 4.52 17.24 3.58
C GLY A 89 3.12 17.09 2.96
N HIS A 90 2.49 18.23 2.71
CA HIS A 90 1.13 18.32 2.15
C HIS A 90 0.98 17.77 0.72
N HIS A 91 2.08 17.40 0.07
CA HIS A 91 2.09 16.96 -1.32
C HIS A 91 2.49 15.48 -1.47
N GLY A 92 2.37 14.68 -0.41
CA GLY A 92 2.43 13.22 -0.54
C GLY A 92 1.38 12.68 -1.51
N THR A 93 1.56 11.45 -2.02
CA THR A 93 0.69 10.89 -3.06
C THR A 93 0.19 9.49 -2.74
N GLY A 94 -1.08 9.24 -3.06
CA GLY A 94 -1.68 7.92 -2.98
C GLY A 94 -1.90 7.41 -1.56
N LYS A 95 -2.19 6.10 -1.46
CA LYS A 95 -2.41 5.39 -0.20
C LYS A 95 -1.12 4.69 0.25
N CYS A 96 -0.87 4.72 1.56
CA CYS A 96 0.21 3.96 2.17
C CYS A 96 0.06 2.46 1.89
N SER A 97 1.12 1.80 1.44
CA SER A 97 1.16 0.34 1.33
C SER A 97 1.53 -0.27 2.69
N ALA A 98 1.30 -1.58 2.87
CA ALA A 98 1.71 -2.27 4.09
C ALA A 98 3.22 -2.06 4.40
N ASN A 99 4.06 -2.10 3.36
CA ASN A 99 5.49 -1.85 3.50
C ASN A 99 5.84 -0.37 3.76
N GLY A 100 4.93 0.56 3.43
CA GLY A 100 5.14 2.00 3.58
C GLY A 100 5.14 2.47 5.03
N GLN A 101 4.64 1.65 5.96
CA GLN A 101 4.70 1.97 7.38
C GLN A 101 6.12 1.96 7.94
N LEU A 102 6.99 1.05 7.48
CA LEU A 102 8.37 0.98 7.99
C LEU A 102 9.20 2.25 7.77
N PRO A 103 9.28 2.84 6.56
CA PRO A 103 10.03 4.08 6.39
C PRO A 103 9.38 5.25 7.15
N LEU A 104 8.06 5.26 7.33
CA LEU A 104 7.37 6.28 8.12
C LEU A 104 7.71 6.19 9.61
N ILE A 105 7.72 4.98 10.18
CA ILE A 105 8.11 4.74 11.58
C ILE A 105 9.58 5.13 11.78
N LEU A 106 10.48 4.69 10.90
CA LEU A 106 11.90 5.08 10.95
C LEU A 106 12.06 6.60 10.90
N CYS A 107 11.30 7.30 10.04
CA CYS A 107 11.35 8.75 9.98
C CYS A 107 10.84 9.42 11.26
N ALA A 108 9.82 8.86 11.90
CA ALA A 108 9.32 9.35 13.18
C ALA A 108 10.36 9.20 14.29
N GLU A 109 11.03 8.05 14.35
CA GLU A 109 12.05 7.75 15.37
C GLU A 109 13.29 8.63 15.25
N HIS A 110 13.70 8.98 14.02
CA HIS A 110 14.93 9.73 13.74
C HIS A 110 14.73 11.18 13.32
N GLU A 111 13.52 11.72 13.52
CA GLU A 111 13.14 13.09 13.12
C GLU A 111 13.52 13.41 11.67
N LEU A 112 13.18 12.48 10.76
CA LEU A 112 13.40 12.64 9.33
C LEU A 112 12.12 13.06 8.62
N VAL A 113 12.30 13.78 7.52
CA VAL A 113 11.22 14.21 6.63
C VAL A 113 11.40 13.60 5.25
N ILE A 114 10.30 13.15 4.65
CA ILE A 114 10.25 12.64 3.28
C ILE A 114 10.14 13.83 2.32
N THR A 115 11.27 14.26 1.78
CA THR A 115 11.35 15.53 1.04
C THR A 115 10.56 15.55 -0.27
N ASN A 116 10.35 14.39 -0.91
CA ASN A 116 9.51 14.24 -2.09
C ASN A 116 8.05 14.69 -1.86
N SER A 117 7.60 14.68 -0.60
CA SER A 117 6.23 15.08 -0.22
C SER A 117 6.10 16.56 0.15
N LEU A 118 7.22 17.31 0.21
CA LEU A 118 7.24 18.72 0.62
C LEU A 118 6.82 19.69 -0.47
N PHE A 119 6.98 19.32 -1.74
CA PHE A 119 6.80 20.22 -2.87
C PHE A 119 5.69 19.74 -3.80
N ARG A 120 4.87 20.67 -4.28
CA ARG A 120 3.93 20.40 -5.36
C ARG A 120 4.71 20.29 -6.67
N LEU A 121 4.76 19.09 -7.23
CA LEU A 121 5.44 18.82 -8.50
C LEU A 121 4.49 18.10 -9.46
N PRO A 122 4.74 18.19 -10.79
CA PRO A 122 4.04 17.35 -11.75
C PRO A 122 4.32 15.86 -11.50
N ILE A 123 3.34 14.99 -11.75
CA ILE A 123 3.44 13.53 -11.51
C ILE A 123 4.71 12.94 -12.13
N ARG A 124 5.05 13.33 -13.37
CA ARG A 124 6.25 12.87 -14.10
C ARG A 124 7.57 13.16 -13.36
N GLN A 125 7.60 14.17 -12.50
CA GLN A 125 8.76 14.56 -11.70
C GLN A 125 8.71 14.01 -10.28
N MET A 126 7.60 13.40 -9.85
CA MET A 126 7.47 12.82 -8.51
C MET A 126 7.68 11.31 -8.54
N THR A 127 7.18 10.67 -9.58
CA THR A 127 7.12 9.21 -9.67
C THR A 127 8.38 8.62 -10.27
N THR A 128 8.77 7.47 -9.77
CA THR A 128 9.99 6.77 -10.20
C THR A 128 9.70 5.49 -10.96
N TRP A 129 8.48 4.95 -10.84
CA TRP A 129 8.13 3.68 -11.48
C TRP A 129 6.71 3.64 -12.02
N LYS A 130 6.52 2.99 -13.17
CA LYS A 130 5.22 2.80 -13.83
C LYS A 130 4.83 1.33 -13.83
N TYR A 131 3.68 1.00 -13.24
CA TYR A 131 3.19 -0.37 -13.24
C TYR A 131 2.86 -0.83 -14.67
N PRO A 132 3.42 -1.94 -15.19
CA PRO A 132 3.32 -2.30 -16.61
C PRO A 132 1.90 -2.48 -17.14
N ARG A 133 0.98 -3.00 -16.31
CA ARG A 133 -0.39 -3.34 -16.73
C ARG A 133 -1.37 -2.19 -16.57
N SER A 134 -1.48 -1.63 -15.36
CA SER A 134 -2.37 -0.50 -15.06
C SER A 134 -1.86 0.84 -15.57
N LYS A 135 -0.58 0.92 -15.99
CA LYS A 135 0.08 2.16 -16.42
C LYS A 135 0.08 3.26 -15.35
N HIS A 136 -0.19 2.91 -14.10
CA HIS A 136 -0.20 3.84 -12.99
C HIS A 136 1.22 4.10 -12.50
N TRP A 137 1.50 5.36 -12.15
CA TRP A 137 2.81 5.78 -11.69
C TRP A 137 2.88 5.78 -10.17
N HIS A 138 4.03 5.38 -9.63
CA HIS A 138 4.29 5.28 -8.20
C HIS A 138 5.62 5.94 -7.84
N ILE A 139 5.65 6.48 -6.63
CA ILE A 139 6.89 6.90 -5.96
C ILE A 139 7.33 5.71 -5.09
N LEU A 140 8.54 5.20 -5.33
CA LEU A 140 9.15 4.13 -4.55
C LEU A 140 10.52 4.55 -3.97
N ASP A 141 11.17 5.47 -4.68
CA ASP A 141 12.40 6.13 -4.25
C ASP A 141 12.10 7.38 -3.43
N TYR A 142 12.74 7.49 -2.27
CA TYR A 142 12.57 8.62 -1.37
C TYR A 142 13.90 9.23 -0.99
N VAL A 143 13.86 10.54 -0.81
CA VAL A 143 14.94 11.35 -0.27
C VAL A 143 14.52 11.79 1.13
N LEU A 144 15.21 11.27 2.14
CA LEU A 144 14.98 11.61 3.53
C LEU A 144 16.06 12.58 4.01
N THR A 145 15.69 13.54 4.84
CA THR A 145 16.65 14.41 5.54
C THR A 145 16.15 14.72 6.94
N ARG A 146 17.03 15.18 7.82
CA ARG A 146 16.62 15.65 9.14
C ARG A 146 15.64 16.80 9.03
N THR A 147 14.60 16.78 9.84
CA THR A 147 13.55 17.81 9.86
C THR A 147 14.14 19.22 10.01
N LYS A 148 15.17 19.40 10.83
CA LYS A 148 15.87 20.69 10.97
C LYS A 148 16.61 21.16 9.71
N ASN A 149 17.03 20.25 8.85
CA ASN A 149 17.72 20.54 7.60
C ASN A 149 16.78 20.61 6.40
N SER A 150 15.48 20.33 6.57
CA SER A 150 14.46 20.33 5.52
C SER A 150 14.41 21.63 4.71
N ARG A 151 14.60 22.78 5.37
CA ARG A 151 14.64 24.11 4.75
C ARG A 151 15.77 24.29 3.73
N ASN A 152 16.81 23.46 3.79
CA ASN A 152 17.91 23.49 2.82
C ASN A 152 17.56 22.72 1.53
N VAL A 153 16.51 21.89 1.54
CA VAL A 153 16.05 21.18 0.35
C VAL A 153 15.17 22.14 -0.44
N ARG A 154 15.58 22.44 -1.68
CA ARG A 154 14.80 23.35 -2.55
C ARG A 154 13.78 22.61 -3.40
N ILE A 155 14.13 21.40 -3.82
CA ILE A 155 13.31 20.53 -4.64
C ILE A 155 13.83 19.10 -4.51
N ALA A 156 12.92 18.12 -4.50
CA ALA A 156 13.23 16.71 -4.62
C ALA A 156 12.38 16.14 -5.77
N ARG A 157 13.02 15.84 -6.90
CA ARG A 157 12.34 15.38 -8.11
C ARG A 157 13.05 14.18 -8.75
N SER A 158 12.26 13.28 -9.32
CA SER A 158 12.69 12.29 -10.29
C SER A 158 13.05 12.97 -11.60
N MET A 159 14.15 12.53 -12.20
CA MET A 159 14.56 12.94 -13.54
C MET A 159 14.19 11.83 -14.52
N PRO A 160 13.47 12.12 -15.61
CA PRO A 160 13.22 11.15 -16.66
C PRO A 160 14.54 10.61 -17.22
N GLY A 161 14.59 9.33 -17.54
CA GLY A 161 15.68 8.75 -18.32
C GLY A 161 15.75 9.36 -19.72
N ALA A 162 16.83 9.04 -20.45
CA ALA A 162 17.07 9.55 -21.80
C ALA A 162 15.90 9.24 -22.78
N ASP A 163 15.14 8.17 -22.53
CA ASP A 163 14.05 7.69 -23.38
C ASP A 163 12.72 8.46 -23.19
N GLY A 164 12.80 9.72 -22.77
CA GLY A 164 11.70 10.54 -22.28
C GLY A 164 10.36 10.30 -22.99
N CYS A 165 9.42 9.67 -22.28
CA CYS A 165 8.01 9.56 -22.66
C CYS A 165 7.12 10.01 -21.49
#